data_AF-A0A3M8H462-F1
#
_entry.id   AF-A0A3M8H462-F1
#
_cell.length_a   1.000
_cell.length_b   1.000
_cell.length_c   1.000
_cell.angle_alpha   90.00
_cell.angle_beta   90.00
_cell.angle_gamma   90.00
#
_symmetry.space_group_name_H-M   'P 1'
#
loop_
_entity.id
_entity.type
_entity.pdbx_description
1 polymer ?
#
loop_
_entity_poly.entity_id
_entity_poly.type
_entity_poly.pdbx_seq_one_letter_code
_entity_poly.pdbx_strand_id
1 'polypeptide(L)'
;MIIGGFLGIYLIGKETGDYPVELMLPITIGVIGGLTVFLIISKWSQKRRGNVPEIDERTLKNLQKYFLGALYFILIGSGAALLIAYAMGVKTIETGLLILCLGGVYLITIAGVFVVKRI
;
A
#
# COMPACT_ATOMS: atom_id res chain seq x y z
N MET A 1 -5.40 -5.61 3.21
CA MET A 1 -6.42 -4.58 3.51
C MET A 1 -7.20 -4.90 4.78
N ILE A 2 -7.77 -6.10 4.94
CA ILE A 2 -8.50 -6.50 6.16
C ILE A 2 -7.62 -6.40 7.41
N ILE A 3 -6.43 -7.00 7.37
CA ILE A 3 -5.47 -6.98 8.49
C ILE A 3 -5.13 -5.53 8.90
N GLY A 4 -4.87 -4.64 7.93
CA GLY A 4 -4.59 -3.23 8.20
C GLY A 4 -5.79 -2.47 8.79
N GLY A 5 -7.01 -2.74 8.31
CA GLY A 5 -8.22 -2.15 8.87
C GLY A 5 -8.48 -2.57 10.32
N PHE A 6 -8.28 -3.85 10.63
CA PHE A 6 -8.40 -4.35 12.01
C PHE A 6 -7.29 -3.85 12.93
N LEU A 7 -6.08 -3.70 12.40
CA LEU A 7 -4.96 -3.08 13.12
C LEU A 7 -5.27 -1.61 13.44
N GLY A 8 -5.94 -0.89 12.52
CA GLY A 8 -6.47 0.45 12.76
C GLY A 8 -7.49 0.50 13.90
N ILE A 9 -8.48 -0.41 13.92
CA ILE A 9 -9.46 -0.51 15.02
C ILE A 9 -8.76 -0.78 16.35
N TYR A 10 -7.78 -1.68 16.36
CA TYR A 10 -7.00 -2.00 17.55
C TYR A 10 -6.21 -0.79 18.09
N LEU A 11 -5.57 -0.01 17.20
CA LEU A 11 -4.85 1.19 17.59
C LEU A 11 -5.78 2.28 18.12
N ILE A 12 -6.95 2.49 17.49
CA ILE A 12 -7.95 3.43 17.98
C ILE A 12 -8.41 3.03 19.39
N GLY A 13 -8.80 1.77 19.59
CA GLY A 13 -9.28 1.32 20.90
C GLY A 13 -8.21 1.31 21.99
N LYS A 14 -6.93 1.19 21.62
CA LYS A 14 -5.81 1.36 22.56
C LYS A 14 -5.69 2.80 23.07
N GLU A 15 -5.98 3.80 22.23
CA GLU A 15 -5.88 5.23 22.59
C GLU A 15 -7.16 5.76 23.26
N THR A 16 -8.34 5.34 22.81
CA THR A 16 -9.63 5.83 23.32
C THR A 16 -10.22 4.97 24.44
N GLY A 17 -9.70 3.75 24.66
CA GLY A 17 -10.21 2.80 25.66
C GLY A 17 -11.51 2.09 25.25
N ASP A 18 -12.09 2.47 24.12
CA ASP A 18 -13.27 1.86 23.53
C ASP A 18 -12.93 1.28 22.16
N TYR A 19 -13.26 0.00 21.93
CA TYR A 19 -12.97 -0.69 20.68
C TYR A 19 -14.20 -0.59 19.76
N PRO A 20 -14.16 0.23 18.69
CA PRO A 20 -15.28 0.40 17.79
C PRO A 20 -15.44 -0.82 16.88
N VAL A 21 -15.93 -1.93 17.44
CA VAL A 21 -16.18 -3.20 16.73
C VAL A 21 -17.20 -3.05 15.61
N GLU A 22 -18.05 -2.04 15.68
CA GLU A 22 -19.00 -1.67 14.63
C GLU A 22 -18.30 -1.36 13.30
N LEU A 23 -17.05 -0.91 13.33
CA LEU A 23 -16.24 -0.64 12.13
C LEU A 23 -15.76 -1.92 11.42
N MET A 24 -15.82 -3.08 12.07
CA MET A 24 -15.40 -4.34 11.43
C MET A 24 -16.30 -4.72 10.25
N LEU A 25 -17.62 -4.53 10.40
CA LEU A 25 -18.62 -4.81 9.37
C LEU A 25 -18.41 -3.98 8.08
N PRO A 26 -18.31 -2.64 8.12
CA PRO A 26 -18.07 -1.85 6.91
C PRO A 26 -16.70 -2.12 6.28
N ILE A 27 -15.66 -2.44 7.07
CA ILE A 27 -14.35 -2.84 6.52
C ILE A 27 -14.46 -4.16 5.75
N THR A 28 -15.09 -5.17 6.35
CA THR A 28 -15.25 -6.49 5.71
C THR A 28 -16.14 -6.42 4.49
N ILE A 29 -17.30 -5.75 4.58
CA ILE A 29 -18.21 -5.54 3.45
C ILE A 29 -17.52 -4.73 2.35
N GLY A 30 -16.78 -3.66 2.70
CA GLY A 30 -16.05 -2.85 1.72
C GLY A 30 -15.01 -3.66 0.96
N VAL A 31 -14.27 -4.53 1.63
CA VAL A 31 -13.27 -5.40 0.98
C VAL A 31 -13.94 -6.44 0.09
N ILE A 32 -14.95 -7.15 0.59
CA ILE A 32 -15.67 -8.17 -0.19
C ILE A 32 -16.38 -7.55 -1.39
N GLY A 33 -17.05 -6.42 -1.18
CA GLY A 33 -17.73 -5.65 -2.22
C GLY A 33 -16.76 -5.16 -3.29
N GLY A 34 -15.65 -4.54 -2.88
CA GLY A 34 -14.60 -4.08 -3.80
C GLY A 34 -14.02 -5.23 -4.64
N LEU A 35 -13.74 -6.38 -4.02
CA LEU A 35 -13.26 -7.57 -4.72
C LEU A 35 -14.30 -8.10 -5.72
N THR A 36 -15.57 -8.16 -5.31
CA THR A 36 -16.66 -8.65 -6.16
C THR A 36 -16.85 -7.76 -7.39
N VAL A 37 -16.86 -6.44 -7.21
CA VAL A 37 -16.95 -5.47 -8.31
C VAL A 37 -15.77 -5.62 -9.26
N PHE A 38 -14.56 -5.74 -8.73
CA PHE A 38 -13.35 -5.95 -9.53
C PHE A 38 -13.45 -7.22 -10.39
N LEU A 39 -13.90 -8.34 -9.81
CA LEU A 39 -14.07 -9.61 -10.53
C LEU A 39 -15.13 -9.52 -11.64
N ILE A 40 -16.25 -8.84 -11.38
CA ILE A 40 -17.30 -8.63 -12.39
C ILE A 40 -16.76 -7.79 -13.55
N ILE A 41 -16.07 -6.68 -13.26
CA ILE A 41 -15.45 -5.82 -14.28
C ILE A 41 -14.41 -6.59 -15.08
N SER A 42 -13.55 -7.38 -14.41
CA SER A 42 -12.53 -8.20 -15.07
C SER A 42 -13.16 -9.21 -16.02
N LYS A 43 -14.18 -9.96 -15.58
CA LYS A 43 -14.89 -10.93 -16.44
C LYS A 43 -15.59 -10.25 -17.60
N TRP A 44 -16.17 -9.07 -17.38
CA TRP A 44 -16.86 -8.33 -18.44
C TRP A 44 -15.88 -7.78 -19.48
N SER A 45 -14.73 -7.25 -19.04
CA SER A 45 -13.64 -6.82 -19.90
C SER A 45 -13.09 -7.98 -20.75
N GLN A 46 -12.84 -9.13 -20.12
CA GLN A 46 -12.36 -10.34 -20.79
C GLN A 46 -13.36 -10.83 -21.85
N LYS A 47 -14.67 -10.75 -21.57
CA LYS A 47 -15.73 -11.10 -22.54
C LYS A 47 -15.77 -10.16 -23.75
N ARG A 48 -15.41 -8.88 -23.60
CA ARG A 48 -15.43 -7.88 -24.69
C ARG A 48 -14.13 -7.80 -25.49
N ARG A 49 -12.96 -8.06 -24.88
CA ARG A 49 -11.64 -7.86 -25.52
C ARG A 49 -10.97 -9.15 -26.03
N GLY A 50 -11.54 -10.33 -25.76
CA GLY A 50 -10.92 -11.61 -26.11
C GLY A 50 -9.67 -11.92 -25.26
N ASN A 51 -8.93 -12.98 -25.59
CA ASN A 51 -7.71 -13.39 -24.86
C ASN A 51 -6.47 -12.56 -25.25
N VAL A 52 -6.65 -11.26 -25.47
CA VAL A 52 -5.53 -10.35 -25.73
C VAL A 52 -5.00 -9.88 -24.37
N PRO A 53 -3.72 -10.15 -24.04
CA PRO A 53 -3.17 -9.71 -22.77
C PRO A 53 -3.18 -8.18 -22.70
N GLU A 54 -3.71 -7.65 -21.59
CA GLU A 54 -3.84 -6.20 -21.38
C GLU A 54 -2.48 -5.52 -21.14
N ILE A 55 -1.46 -6.28 -20.74
CA ILE A 55 -0.11 -5.81 -20.47
C ILE A 55 0.89 -6.81 -21.07
N ASP A 56 1.86 -6.30 -21.82
CA ASP A 56 2.98 -7.09 -22.34
C ASP A 56 3.88 -7.59 -21.19
N GLU A 57 4.39 -8.82 -21.31
CA GLU A 57 5.29 -9.46 -20.33
C GLU A 57 6.52 -8.59 -20.03
N ARG A 58 6.98 -7.83 -21.03
CA ARG A 58 8.10 -6.87 -20.90
C ARG A 58 7.77 -5.75 -19.91
N THR A 59 6.56 -5.20 -19.99
CA THR A 59 6.10 -4.15 -19.07
C THR A 59 5.97 -4.69 -17.66
N LEU A 60 5.46 -5.92 -17.50
CA LEU A 60 5.39 -6.58 -16.20
C LEU A 60 6.78 -6.78 -15.58
N LYS A 61 7.75 -7.25 -16.36
CA LYS A 61 9.13 -7.45 -15.90
C LYS A 61 9.82 -6.15 -15.51
N ASN A 62 9.57 -5.06 -16.24
CA ASN A 62 10.10 -3.73 -15.90
C ASN A 62 9.49 -3.21 -14.59
N LEU A 63 8.18 -3.37 -14.42
CA LEU A 63 7.47 -2.96 -13.22
C LEU A 63 7.96 -3.75 -12.00
N GLN A 64 8.19 -5.05 -12.14
CA GLN A 64 8.75 -5.90 -11.09
C GLN A 64 10.15 -5.42 -10.66
N LYS A 65 11.04 -5.14 -11.63
CA LYS A 65 12.39 -4.61 -11.33
C LYS A 65 12.33 -3.26 -10.62
N TYR A 66 11.44 -2.37 -11.06
CA TYR A 66 11.23 -1.08 -10.43
C TYR A 66 10.77 -1.23 -8.98
N PHE A 67 9.73 -2.02 -8.72
CA PHE A 67 9.24 -2.25 -7.35
C PHE A 67 10.29 -2.90 -6.47
N LEU A 68 11.09 -3.83 -7.00
CA LEU A 68 12.19 -4.44 -6.27
C LEU A 68 13.24 -3.39 -5.87
N GLY A 69 13.64 -2.53 -6.82
CA GLY A 69 14.57 -1.44 -6.57
C GLY A 69 14.05 -0.42 -5.56
N ALA A 70 12.79 0.01 -5.73
CA ALA A 70 12.12 0.92 -4.80
C ALA A 70 12.03 0.32 -3.39
N LEU A 71 11.67 -0.97 -3.27
CA LEU A 71 11.61 -1.67 -2.00
C LEU A 71 12.98 -1.70 -1.31
N TYR A 72 14.05 -2.05 -2.01
CA TYR A 72 15.40 -2.03 -1.43
C TYR A 72 15.82 -0.63 -1.01
N PHE A 73 15.54 0.38 -1.83
CA PHE A 73 15.85 1.76 -1.51
C PHE A 73 15.12 2.23 -0.25
N ILE A 74 13.82 1.96 -0.14
CA ILE A 74 13.01 2.32 1.03
C ILE A 74 13.49 1.55 2.26
N LEU A 75 13.76 0.25 2.14
CA LEU A 75 14.21 -0.58 3.27
C LEU A 75 15.55 -0.10 3.82
N ILE A 76 16.53 0.11 2.94
CA ILE A 76 17.87 0.56 3.32
C ILE A 76 17.81 2.00 3.84
N GLY A 77 17.10 2.89 3.15
CA GLY A 77 16.97 4.29 3.54
C GLY A 77 16.26 4.46 4.90
N SER A 78 15.15 3.77 5.10
CA SER A 78 14.42 3.81 6.38
C SER A 78 15.20 3.13 7.50
N GLY A 79 15.86 2.01 7.24
CA GLY A 79 16.73 1.34 8.21
C GLY A 79 17.89 2.23 8.66
N ALA A 80 18.58 2.88 7.71
CA ALA A 80 19.66 3.82 8.02
C ALA A 80 19.15 5.04 8.80
N ALA A 81 18.02 5.61 8.40
CA ALA A 81 17.42 6.74 9.12
C ALA A 81 17.05 6.38 10.57
N LEU A 82 16.51 5.18 10.81
CA LEU A 82 16.20 4.69 12.14
C LEU A 82 17.46 4.47 12.98
N LEU A 83 18.53 3.93 12.40
CA LEU A 83 19.82 3.76 13.10
C LEU A 83 20.43 5.11 13.51
N ILE A 84 20.37 6.11 12.63
CA ILE A 84 20.83 7.47 12.93
C ILE A 84 19.98 8.08 14.05
N ALA A 85 18.65 8.00 13.96
CA ALA A 85 17.76 8.50 14.99
C ALA A 85 18.02 7.84 16.35
N TYR A 86 18.24 6.53 16.36
CA TYR A 86 18.62 5.78 17.56
C TYR A 86 19.97 6.25 18.14
N ALA A 87 20.98 6.43 17.29
CA ALA A 87 22.29 6.93 17.70
C ALA A 87 22.23 8.35 18.26
N MET A 88 21.29 9.17 17.79
CA MET A 88 20.99 10.51 18.32
C MET A 88 20.18 10.48 19.62
N GLY A 89 19.82 9.30 20.13
CA GLY A 89 19.07 9.13 21.37
C GLY A 89 17.56 9.39 21.23
N VAL A 90 17.04 9.45 19.99
CA VAL A 90 15.60 9.62 19.74
C VAL A 90 14.89 8.33 20.10
N LYS A 91 14.01 8.38 21.12
CA LYS A 91 13.28 7.20 21.62
C LYS A 91 11.89 7.03 21.00
N THR A 92 11.32 8.11 20.50
CA THR A 92 9.96 8.15 19.95
C THR A 92 9.96 8.95 18.66
N ILE A 93 9.16 8.52 17.69
CA ILE A 93 8.93 9.24 16.44
C ILE A 93 7.50 9.75 16.47
N GLU A 94 7.33 11.04 16.24
CA GLU A 94 6.00 11.63 16.12
C GLU A 94 5.25 11.01 14.94
N THR A 95 4.02 10.54 15.21
CA THR A 95 3.17 9.88 14.21
C THR A 95 2.87 10.81 13.03
N GLY A 96 2.72 12.12 13.25
CA GLY A 96 2.53 13.09 12.18
C GLY A 96 3.69 13.13 11.20
N LEU A 97 4.92 13.14 11.71
CA LEU A 97 6.13 13.12 10.89
C LEU A 97 6.26 11.80 10.12
N LEU A 98 5.91 10.69 10.77
CA LEU A 98 5.93 9.36 10.16
C LEU A 98 4.92 9.25 9.01
N ILE A 99 3.71 9.81 9.18
CA ILE A 99 2.68 9.88 8.13
C ILE A 99 3.18 10.69 6.93
N LEU A 100 3.81 11.84 7.15
CA LEU A 100 4.36 12.67 6.07
C LEU A 100 5.45 11.93 5.28
N CYS A 101 6.38 11.27 5.98
CA CYS A 101 7.44 10.49 5.33
C CYS A 101 6.85 9.34 4.50
N LEU A 102 5.92 8.56 5.06
CA LEU A 102 5.27 7.46 4.36
C LEU A 102 4.42 7.96 3.18
N GLY A 103 3.72 9.08 3.33
CA GLY A 103 2.96 9.71 2.26
C GLY A 103 3.85 10.15 1.10
N GLY A 104 5.01 10.75 1.38
CA GLY A 104 5.99 11.10 0.36
C GLY A 104 6.53 9.88 -0.39
N VAL A 105 6.90 8.82 0.34
CA VAL A 105 7.34 7.56 -0.26
C VAL A 105 6.26 6.96 -1.16
N TYR A 106 5.00 7.01 -0.73
CA TYR A 106 3.86 6.53 -1.51
C TYR A 106 3.70 7.30 -2.83
N LEU A 107 3.74 8.64 -2.77
CA LEU A 107 3.62 9.49 -3.96
C LEU A 107 4.76 9.26 -4.95
N ILE A 108 6.01 9.17 -4.48
CA ILE A 108 7.17 8.88 -5.32
C ILE A 108 7.03 7.50 -5.98
N THR A 109 6.60 6.50 -5.21
CA THR A 109 6.44 5.15 -5.72
C THR A 109 5.41 5.10 -6.85
N ILE A 110 4.26 5.77 -6.67
CA ILE A 110 3.22 5.90 -7.70
C ILE A 110 3.75 6.63 -8.93
N ALA A 111 4.42 7.77 -8.74
CA ALA A 111 4.96 8.55 -9.85
C ALA A 111 5.92 7.70 -10.71
N GLY A 112 6.81 6.93 -10.09
CA GLY A 112 7.71 6.06 -10.84
C GLY A 112 7.01 4.88 -11.52
N VAL A 113 5.86 4.40 -11.04
CA VAL A 113 5.03 3.43 -11.78
C VAL A 113 4.56 4.02 -13.11
N PHE A 114 4.10 5.28 -13.13
CA PHE A 114 3.70 5.95 -14.37
C PHE A 114 4.86 6.13 -15.35
N VAL A 115 6.08 6.32 -14.85
CA VAL A 115 7.28 6.42 -15.70
C VAL A 115 7.68 5.06 -16.28
N VAL A 116 7.63 4.01 -15.46
CA VAL A 116 8.08 2.66 -15.84
C VAL A 116 7.06 1.95 -16.73
N LYS A 117 5.78 2.17 -16.46
CA LYS A 117 4.69 1.79 -17.34
C LYS A 117 4.67 2.76 -18.52
N ARG A 118 5.63 2.63 -19.44
CA ARG A 118 5.55 3.26 -20.76
C ARG A 118 4.22 2.82 -21.37
N ILE A 119 3.27 3.76 -21.45
CA ILE A 119 2.07 3.63 -22.27
C ILE A 119 2.52 3.57 -23.73
#